data_AF-A0AA46Z7X7-F1
#
_entry.id   AF-A0AA46Z7X7-F1
#
_cell.length_a   1.000
_cell.length_b   1.000
_cell.length_c   1.000
_cell.angle_alpha   90.00
_cell.angle_beta   90.00
_cell.angle_gamma   90.00
#
_symmetry.space_group_name_H-M   'P 1'
#
loop_
_entity.id
_entity.type
_entity.pdbx_description
1 polymer ?
#
loop_
_entity_poly.entity_id
_entity_poly.type
_entity_poly.pdbx_seq_one_letter_code
_entity_poly.pdbx_strand_id
1 'polypeptide(L)'
;MSGLPTPPSTYILRELHDVAVPPSVSWYPQTIGWKILAAVVLIALVYVAYRLAQQWWCNRYRQEALLTISQIKPSDKGMPKALFSVLKIVLIHVDSRNAKLFDTAFLRKLDALYPQTGDSQANSQVVFNDELSKRWLQSIVDPSVMLTNEERVTLIARAKNWVSEHRCDAQKGTTKKSALLKRKANQGGQHE
;
A
#
# COMPACT_ATOMS: atom_id res chain seq x y z
N MET A 1 84.68 -21.41 35.88
CA MET A 1 83.30 -20.89 35.84
C MET A 1 83.31 -19.58 35.09
N SER A 2 82.62 -19.55 33.96
CA SER A 2 82.63 -18.51 32.93
C SER A 2 81.96 -17.22 33.40
N GLY A 3 82.70 -16.11 33.39
CA GLY A 3 82.14 -14.76 33.47
C GLY A 3 81.43 -14.45 32.16
N LEU A 4 80.13 -14.15 32.22
CA LEU A 4 79.37 -13.71 31.04
C LEU A 4 79.81 -12.28 30.68
N PRO A 5 80.21 -12.01 29.43
CA PRO A 5 80.47 -10.65 29.00
C PRO A 5 79.14 -9.87 28.99
N THR A 6 79.06 -8.81 29.78
CA THR A 6 77.96 -7.84 29.68
C THR A 6 78.05 -7.18 28.31
N PRO A 7 76.95 -7.12 27.54
CA PRO A 7 76.99 -6.47 26.23
C PRO A 7 77.36 -4.99 26.40
N PRO A 8 78.19 -4.43 25.50
CA PRO A 8 78.56 -3.01 25.55
C PRO A 8 77.29 -2.17 25.49
N SER A 9 77.13 -1.27 26.46
CA SER A 9 76.07 -0.25 26.49
C SER A 9 76.34 0.78 25.40
N THR A 10 76.06 0.39 24.16
CA THR A 10 76.28 1.20 22.97
C THR A 10 75.52 2.52 23.09
N TYR A 11 76.25 3.62 23.25
CA TYR A 11 75.75 5.00 23.35
C TYR A 11 74.80 5.41 22.20
N ILE A 12 74.81 4.65 21.10
CA ILE A 12 73.92 4.80 19.94
C ILE A 12 72.43 4.67 20.30
N LEU A 13 72.07 3.89 21.34
CA LEU A 13 70.67 3.76 21.78
C LEU A 13 70.21 4.89 22.72
N ARG A 14 71.12 5.70 23.27
CA ARG A 14 70.79 6.81 24.18
C ARG A 14 70.21 8.02 23.43
N GLU A 15 70.58 8.17 22.16
CA GLU A 15 70.14 9.22 21.25
C GLU A 15 68.83 8.86 20.50
N LEU A 16 68.27 7.68 20.76
CA LEU A 16 66.97 7.30 20.19
C LEU A 16 65.87 8.03 20.98
N HIS A 17 65.68 9.30 20.62
CA HIS A 17 64.61 10.14 21.10
C HIS A 17 63.29 9.41 20.86
N ASP A 18 62.51 9.19 21.92
CA ASP A 18 61.19 8.59 21.86
C ASP A 18 60.34 9.46 20.91
N VAL A 19 60.15 8.98 19.68
CA VAL A 19 59.34 9.68 18.69
C VAL A 19 57.92 9.60 19.21
N ALA A 20 57.44 10.69 19.80
CA ALA A 20 56.09 10.81 20.29
C ALA A 20 55.14 10.28 19.20
N VAL A 21 54.50 9.15 19.49
CA VAL A 21 53.57 8.51 18.56
C VAL A 21 52.53 9.56 18.22
N PRO A 22 52.34 9.93 16.94
CA PRO A 22 51.38 10.96 16.60
C PRO A 22 50.04 10.54 17.19
N PRO A 23 49.29 11.48 17.82
CA PRO A 23 47.98 11.16 18.35
C PRO A 23 47.18 10.47 17.24
N SER A 24 46.60 9.32 17.57
CA SER A 24 45.89 8.48 16.60
C SER A 24 44.93 9.35 15.81
N VAL A 25 45.21 9.50 14.50
CA VAL A 25 44.36 10.29 13.61
C VAL A 25 42.98 9.70 13.73
N SER A 26 42.03 10.50 14.21
CA SER A 26 40.67 10.05 14.39
C SER A 26 40.13 9.68 13.01
N TRP A 27 39.99 8.37 12.77
CA TRP A 27 39.44 7.79 11.54
C TRP A 27 37.95 8.11 11.36
N TYR A 28 37.37 8.93 12.23
CA TYR A 28 36.01 9.42 12.08
C TYR A 28 36.03 10.67 11.21
N PRO A 29 35.64 10.59 9.92
CA PRO A 29 35.53 11.78 9.11
C PRO A 29 34.51 12.72 9.75
N GLN A 30 34.96 13.88 10.23
CA GLN A 30 34.12 14.94 10.79
C GLN A 30 33.35 15.66 9.67
N THR A 31 32.75 14.91 8.77
CA THR A 31 31.98 15.45 7.65
C THR A 31 30.51 15.38 8.00
N ILE A 32 29.82 16.51 7.80
CA ILE A 32 28.36 16.64 7.89
C ILE A 32 27.61 15.59 7.04
N GLY A 33 28.30 14.93 6.09
CA GLY A 33 27.77 13.87 5.24
C GLY A 33 27.08 12.74 6.02
N TRP A 34 27.59 12.30 7.17
CA TRP A 34 26.92 11.26 7.98
C TRP A 34 25.61 11.73 8.59
N LYS A 35 25.53 13.01 8.99
CA LYS A 35 24.28 13.61 9.48
C LYS A 35 23.25 13.71 8.37
N ILE A 36 23.69 14.09 7.16
CA ILE A 36 22.82 14.11 5.97
C ILE A 36 22.35 12.70 5.63
N LEU A 37 23.26 11.71 5.62
CA LEU A 37 22.94 10.31 5.36
C LEU A 37 21.90 9.80 6.38
N ALA A 38 22.13 10.04 7.67
CA ALA A 38 21.20 9.67 8.73
C ALA A 38 19.83 10.33 8.54
N ALA A 39 19.79 11.62 8.16
CA ALA A 39 18.54 12.32 7.87
C ALA A 39 17.79 11.69 6.66
N VAL A 40 18.50 11.36 5.59
CA VAL A 40 17.91 10.69 4.40
C VAL A 40 17.36 9.31 4.78
N VAL A 41 18.11 8.52 5.54
CA VAL A 41 17.66 7.20 6.03
C VAL A 41 16.42 7.34 6.90
N LEU A 42 16.38 8.33 7.79
CA LEU A 42 15.22 8.59 8.65
C LEU A 42 13.98 8.94 7.82
N ILE A 43 14.11 9.83 6.82
CA ILE A 43 13.00 10.17 5.91
C ILE A 43 12.52 8.94 5.14
N ALA A 44 13.44 8.11 4.64
CA ALA A 44 13.09 6.89 3.94
C ALA A 44 12.35 5.91 4.86
N LEU A 45 12.78 5.77 6.11
CA LEU A 45 12.14 4.91 7.11
C LEU A 45 10.72 5.40 7.43
N VAL A 46 10.55 6.71 7.66
CA VAL A 46 9.21 7.31 7.88
C VAL A 46 8.31 7.07 6.68
N TYR A 47 8.82 7.23 5.46
CA TYR A 47 8.06 6.98 4.24
C TYR A 47 7.66 5.51 4.08
N VAL A 48 8.56 4.57 4.38
CA VAL A 48 8.27 3.12 4.36
C VAL A 48 7.25 2.76 5.43
N ALA A 49 7.42 3.24 6.66
CA ALA A 49 6.50 3.03 7.76
C ALA A 49 5.10 3.57 7.44
N TYR A 50 5.01 4.77 6.84
CA TYR A 50 3.75 5.34 6.38
C TYR A 50 3.08 4.45 5.32
N ARG A 51 3.85 3.93 4.36
CA ARG A 51 3.31 3.03 3.33
C ARG A 51 2.80 1.71 3.93
N LEU A 52 3.57 1.12 4.84
CA LEU A 52 3.19 -0.12 5.53
C LEU A 52 1.95 0.09 6.40
N ALA A 53 1.88 1.22 7.11
CA ALA A 53 0.71 1.59 7.88
C ALA A 53 -0.51 1.69 6.96
N GLN A 54 -0.43 2.42 5.84
CA GLN A 54 -1.56 2.51 4.90
C GLN A 54 -2.04 1.15 4.41
N GLN A 55 -1.11 0.25 4.08
CA GLN A 55 -1.44 -1.10 3.65
C GLN A 55 -2.11 -1.91 4.78
N TRP A 56 -1.63 -1.76 6.02
CA TRP A 56 -2.20 -2.40 7.20
C TRP A 56 -3.62 -1.90 7.50
N TRP A 57 -3.84 -0.58 7.43
CA TRP A 57 -5.17 0.03 7.57
C TRP A 57 -6.15 -0.57 6.55
N CYS A 58 -5.81 -0.58 5.26
CA CYS A 58 -6.66 -1.17 4.22
C CYS A 58 -7.01 -2.65 4.51
N ASN A 59 -6.05 -3.45 4.97
CA ASN A 59 -6.28 -4.85 5.28
C ASN A 59 -7.23 -5.05 6.48
N ARG A 60 -7.14 -4.17 7.48
CA ARG A 60 -8.04 -4.18 8.65
C ARG A 60 -9.48 -3.86 8.26
N TYR A 61 -9.70 -2.78 7.51
CA TYR A 61 -11.05 -2.42 7.06
C TYR A 61 -11.68 -3.47 6.16
N ARG A 62 -10.86 -4.14 5.34
CA ARG A 62 -11.31 -5.29 4.54
C ARG A 62 -11.83 -6.43 5.40
N GLN A 63 -11.13 -6.78 6.48
CA GLN A 63 -11.59 -7.81 7.41
C GLN A 63 -12.90 -7.40 8.09
N GLU A 64 -13.01 -6.16 8.57
CA GLU A 64 -14.23 -5.64 9.18
C GLU A 64 -15.43 -5.66 8.22
N ALA A 65 -15.22 -5.27 6.95
CA ALA A 65 -16.25 -5.35 5.92
C ALA A 65 -16.66 -6.81 5.62
N LEU A 66 -15.71 -7.74 5.53
CA LEU A 66 -16.01 -9.16 5.30
C LEU A 66 -16.80 -9.77 6.48
N LEU A 67 -16.43 -9.42 7.71
CA LEU A 67 -17.18 -9.83 8.91
C LEU A 67 -18.59 -9.26 8.93
N THR A 68 -18.76 -8.01 8.50
CA THR A 68 -20.08 -7.39 8.45
C THR A 68 -20.95 -8.06 7.38
N ILE A 69 -20.40 -8.34 6.19
CA ILE A 69 -21.15 -9.03 5.12
C ILE A 69 -21.45 -10.49 5.51
N SER A 70 -20.60 -11.16 6.29
CA SER A 70 -20.86 -12.52 6.74
C SER A 70 -21.98 -12.62 7.78
N GLN A 71 -22.24 -11.56 8.53
CA GLN A 71 -23.37 -11.48 9.48
C GLN A 71 -24.71 -11.22 8.80
N ILE A 72 -24.71 -10.69 7.58
CA ILE A 72 -25.94 -10.40 6.82
C ILE A 72 -26.60 -11.73 6.39
N LYS A 73 -27.85 -11.94 6.83
CA LYS A 73 -28.64 -13.10 6.44
C LYS A 73 -29.45 -12.81 5.17
N PRO A 74 -29.49 -13.71 4.17
CA PRO A 74 -30.27 -13.51 2.94
C PRO A 74 -31.79 -13.38 3.20
N SER A 75 -32.29 -14.03 4.25
CA SER A 75 -33.70 -14.00 4.64
C SER A 75 -34.15 -12.66 5.24
N ASP A 76 -33.20 -11.83 5.69
CA ASP A 76 -33.54 -10.54 6.30
C ASP A 76 -34.13 -9.57 5.26
N LYS A 77 -35.19 -8.86 5.65
CA LYS A 77 -35.79 -7.77 4.86
C LYS A 77 -34.83 -6.59 4.72
N GLY A 78 -33.97 -6.37 5.72
CA GLY A 78 -32.94 -5.32 5.71
C GLY A 78 -31.72 -5.63 4.84
N MET A 79 -31.58 -6.86 4.35
CA MET A 79 -30.41 -7.35 3.61
C MET A 79 -29.97 -6.38 2.49
N PRO A 80 -30.85 -5.95 1.56
CA PRO A 80 -30.42 -5.13 0.41
C PRO A 80 -29.78 -3.81 0.84
N LYS A 81 -30.35 -3.16 1.85
CA LYS A 81 -29.88 -1.88 2.39
C LYS A 81 -28.59 -2.05 3.17
N ALA A 82 -28.49 -3.10 4.00
CA ALA A 82 -27.30 -3.42 4.76
C ALA A 82 -26.11 -3.68 3.84
N LEU A 83 -26.31 -4.51 2.80
CA LEU A 83 -25.26 -4.82 1.82
C LEU A 83 -24.77 -3.56 1.09
N PHE A 84 -25.68 -2.67 0.69
CA PHE A 84 -25.32 -1.44 0.00
C PHE A 84 -24.52 -0.52 0.90
N SER A 85 -24.94 -0.39 2.16
CA SER A 85 -24.28 0.44 3.15
C SER A 85 -22.84 -0.02 3.38
N VAL A 86 -22.61 -1.33 3.51
CA VAL A 86 -21.24 -1.87 3.68
C VAL A 86 -20.38 -1.58 2.45
N LEU A 87 -20.86 -1.89 1.24
CA LEU A 87 -20.09 -1.60 0.03
C LEU A 87 -19.81 -0.11 -0.14
N LYS A 88 -20.77 0.74 0.21
CA LYS A 88 -20.64 2.20 0.15
C LYS A 88 -19.56 2.70 1.10
N ILE A 89 -19.54 2.19 2.35
CA ILE A 89 -18.49 2.51 3.33
C ILE A 89 -17.11 2.10 2.80
N VAL A 90 -16.98 0.87 2.26
CA VAL A 90 -15.71 0.39 1.67
C VAL A 90 -15.28 1.32 0.53
N LEU A 91 -16.19 1.71 -0.36
CA LEU A 91 -15.87 2.57 -1.50
C LEU A 91 -15.42 3.98 -1.10
N ILE A 92 -16.03 4.55 -0.04
CA ILE A 92 -15.63 5.84 0.56
C ILE A 92 -14.25 5.71 1.22
N HIS A 93 -13.97 4.56 1.84
CA HIS A 93 -12.69 4.30 2.47
C HIS A 93 -11.55 4.18 1.44
N VAL A 94 -11.83 3.60 0.27
CA VAL A 94 -10.88 3.55 -0.86
C VAL A 94 -10.61 4.94 -1.42
N ASP A 95 -11.65 5.73 -1.67
CA ASP A 95 -11.53 7.13 -2.08
C ASP A 95 -12.77 7.92 -1.64
N SER A 96 -12.58 8.90 -0.76
CA SER A 96 -13.65 9.78 -0.27
C SER A 96 -14.45 10.46 -1.39
N ARG A 97 -13.85 10.64 -2.58
CA ARG A 97 -14.52 11.22 -3.76
C ARG A 97 -15.66 10.34 -4.27
N ASN A 98 -15.62 9.04 -3.99
CA ASN A 98 -16.67 8.09 -4.36
C ASN A 98 -17.94 8.23 -3.52
N ALA A 99 -17.93 9.05 -2.46
CA ALA A 99 -19.12 9.34 -1.65
C ALA A 99 -20.29 9.85 -2.50
N LYS A 100 -20.02 10.60 -3.58
CA LYS A 100 -21.02 11.16 -4.49
C LYS A 100 -21.60 10.15 -5.50
N LEU A 101 -20.99 8.98 -5.67
CA LEU A 101 -21.41 8.01 -6.69
C LEU A 101 -22.65 7.23 -6.24
N PHE A 102 -23.71 7.24 -7.01
CA PHE A 102 -24.92 6.44 -6.76
C PHE A 102 -25.32 5.67 -8.02
N ASP A 103 -26.22 4.70 -7.83
CA ASP A 103 -26.84 3.95 -8.91
C ASP A 103 -25.82 3.28 -9.86
N THR A 104 -25.96 3.42 -11.18
CA THR A 104 -25.08 2.83 -12.18
C THR A 104 -23.65 3.35 -12.12
N ALA A 105 -23.43 4.60 -11.69
CA ALA A 105 -22.09 5.16 -11.53
C ALA A 105 -21.34 4.49 -10.37
N PHE A 106 -22.08 4.09 -9.33
CA PHE A 106 -21.54 3.26 -8.24
C PHE A 106 -21.16 1.87 -8.75
N LEU A 107 -22.06 1.18 -9.49
CA LEU A 107 -21.79 -0.15 -10.03
C LEU A 107 -20.56 -0.18 -10.96
N ARG A 108 -20.44 0.78 -11.89
CA ARG A 108 -19.26 0.90 -12.76
C ARG A 108 -17.97 1.11 -11.98
N LYS A 109 -18.04 1.80 -10.84
CA LYS A 109 -16.85 2.03 -10.01
C LYS A 109 -16.40 0.75 -9.32
N LEU A 110 -17.34 -0.09 -8.88
CA LEU A 110 -17.03 -1.42 -8.34
C LEU A 110 -16.32 -2.27 -9.40
N ASP A 111 -16.83 -2.29 -10.63
CA ASP A 111 -16.18 -2.99 -11.75
C ASP A 111 -14.78 -2.46 -12.06
N ALA A 112 -14.61 -1.13 -12.05
CA ALA A 112 -13.31 -0.50 -12.31
C ALA A 112 -12.25 -0.81 -11.23
N LEU A 113 -12.68 -1.15 -10.00
CA LEU A 113 -11.81 -1.51 -8.88
C LEU A 113 -11.56 -3.02 -8.76
N TYR A 114 -12.29 -3.83 -9.53
CA TYR A 114 -12.03 -5.25 -9.66
C TYR A 114 -10.75 -5.46 -10.48
N PRO A 115 -9.82 -6.33 -10.07
CA PRO A 115 -8.62 -6.56 -10.85
C PRO A 115 -9.01 -7.24 -12.16
N GLN A 116 -8.80 -6.53 -13.27
CA GLN A 116 -8.75 -7.15 -14.58
C GLN A 116 -7.46 -7.96 -14.64
N THR A 117 -7.52 -9.24 -14.24
CA THR A 117 -6.45 -10.19 -14.51
C THR A 117 -6.26 -10.29 -16.01
N GLY A 118 -5.09 -9.90 -16.50
CA GLY A 118 -4.74 -9.81 -17.92
C GLY A 118 -4.63 -11.16 -18.66
N ASP A 119 -5.00 -12.28 -18.02
CA ASP A 119 -5.08 -13.58 -18.69
C ASP A 119 -6.46 -13.75 -19.33
N SER A 120 -6.55 -13.19 -20.54
CA SER A 120 -7.74 -12.99 -21.36
C SER A 120 -8.44 -14.24 -21.91
N GLN A 121 -8.44 -15.39 -21.22
CA GLN A 121 -9.14 -16.57 -21.78
C GLN A 121 -9.95 -17.42 -20.79
N ALA A 122 -9.77 -17.26 -19.47
CA ALA A 122 -10.56 -18.03 -18.49
C ALA A 122 -11.46 -17.19 -17.58
N ASN A 123 -11.23 -15.88 -17.45
CA ASN A 123 -11.94 -15.03 -16.48
C ASN A 123 -12.94 -14.10 -17.17
N SER A 124 -13.81 -14.67 -17.99
CA SER A 124 -14.99 -14.00 -18.51
C SER A 124 -16.09 -14.02 -17.43
N GLN A 125 -16.68 -12.84 -17.17
CA GLN A 125 -18.05 -12.66 -16.64
C GLN A 125 -18.31 -12.74 -15.12
N VAL A 126 -17.60 -11.96 -14.30
CA VAL A 126 -18.26 -11.43 -13.09
C VAL A 126 -18.28 -9.91 -13.16
N VAL A 127 -19.17 -9.39 -14.00
CA VAL A 127 -19.49 -7.97 -14.06
C VAL A 127 -20.46 -7.68 -12.92
N PHE A 128 -20.08 -6.78 -12.00
CA PHE A 128 -20.93 -6.35 -10.90
C PHE A 128 -22.05 -5.42 -11.41
N ASN A 129 -21.82 -4.64 -12.49
CA ASN A 129 -22.86 -3.87 -13.18
C ASN A 129 -23.77 -4.74 -14.08
N ASP A 130 -24.46 -5.68 -13.47
CA ASP A 130 -25.43 -6.57 -14.11
C ASP A 130 -26.89 -6.15 -13.79
N GLU A 131 -27.86 -6.67 -14.54
CA GLU A 131 -29.29 -6.41 -14.32
C GLU A 131 -29.74 -6.78 -12.91
N LEU A 132 -29.20 -7.86 -12.34
CA LEU A 132 -29.47 -8.26 -10.96
C LEU A 132 -29.05 -7.18 -9.95
N SER A 133 -27.90 -6.53 -10.18
CA SER A 133 -27.40 -5.45 -9.31
C SER A 133 -28.20 -4.16 -9.48
N LYS A 134 -28.71 -3.88 -10.68
CA LYS A 134 -29.62 -2.75 -10.91
C LYS A 134 -30.96 -2.97 -10.19
N ARG A 135 -31.56 -4.17 -10.31
CA ARG A 135 -32.77 -4.54 -9.57
C ARG A 135 -32.55 -4.48 -8.06
N TRP A 136 -31.38 -4.88 -7.59
CA TRP A 136 -31.00 -4.74 -6.20
C TRP A 136 -31.02 -3.28 -5.73
N LEU A 137 -30.41 -2.36 -6.49
CA LEU A 137 -30.45 -0.93 -6.16
C LEU A 137 -31.88 -0.36 -6.23
N GLN A 138 -32.68 -0.82 -7.20
CA GLN A 138 -34.10 -0.46 -7.28
C GLN A 138 -34.87 -0.94 -6.04
N SER A 139 -34.64 -2.16 -5.55
CA SER A 139 -35.30 -2.70 -4.35
C SER A 139 -35.03 -1.92 -3.05
N ILE A 140 -33.95 -1.13 -3.02
CA ILE A 140 -33.61 -0.27 -1.88
C ILE A 140 -34.52 0.96 -1.85
N VAL A 141 -34.86 1.49 -3.02
CA VAL A 141 -35.67 2.69 -3.22
C VAL A 141 -37.15 2.34 -3.28
N ASP A 142 -37.49 1.28 -4.00
CA ASP A 142 -38.86 0.81 -4.23
C ASP A 142 -39.11 -0.52 -3.50
N PRO A 143 -39.95 -0.53 -2.45
CA PRO A 143 -40.31 -1.74 -1.72
C PRO A 143 -41.09 -2.78 -2.55
N SER A 144 -41.62 -2.41 -3.72
CA SER A 144 -42.39 -3.32 -4.57
C SER A 144 -41.51 -4.33 -5.33
N VAL A 145 -40.23 -3.99 -5.52
CA VAL A 145 -39.26 -4.86 -6.21
C VAL A 145 -38.77 -5.93 -5.24
N MET A 146 -39.33 -7.13 -5.36
CA MET A 146 -38.97 -8.28 -4.53
C MET A 146 -37.77 -9.03 -5.13
N LEU A 147 -36.66 -9.08 -4.39
CA LEU A 147 -35.53 -9.97 -4.68
C LEU A 147 -35.80 -11.38 -4.14
N THR A 148 -35.57 -12.40 -4.96
CA THR A 148 -35.65 -13.81 -4.55
C THR A 148 -34.52 -14.16 -3.58
N ASN A 149 -34.69 -15.22 -2.78
CA ASN A 149 -33.64 -15.63 -1.83
C ASN A 149 -32.33 -16.02 -2.56
N GLU A 150 -32.45 -16.65 -3.72
CA GLU A 150 -31.31 -17.04 -4.56
C GLU A 150 -30.51 -15.82 -5.07
N GLU A 151 -31.21 -14.78 -5.53
CA GLU A 151 -30.59 -13.52 -5.95
C GLU A 151 -29.86 -12.85 -4.77
N ARG A 152 -30.46 -12.89 -3.58
CA ARG A 152 -29.86 -12.35 -2.35
C ARG A 152 -28.59 -13.08 -1.94
N VAL A 153 -28.60 -14.41 -2.00
CA VAL A 153 -27.40 -15.23 -1.72
C VAL A 153 -26.29 -14.91 -2.72
N THR A 154 -26.65 -14.82 -4.01
CA THR A 154 -25.72 -14.49 -5.10
C THR A 154 -25.10 -13.11 -4.90
N LEU A 155 -25.89 -12.10 -4.51
CA LEU A 155 -25.42 -10.75 -4.20
C LEU A 155 -24.42 -10.74 -3.04
N ILE A 156 -24.74 -11.44 -1.94
CA ILE A 156 -23.86 -11.53 -0.77
C ILE A 156 -22.54 -12.20 -1.16
N ALA A 157 -22.58 -13.30 -1.92
CA ALA A 157 -21.38 -13.99 -2.39
C ALA A 157 -20.53 -13.09 -3.30
N ARG A 158 -21.16 -12.40 -4.26
CA ARG A 158 -20.49 -11.48 -5.18
C ARG A 158 -19.86 -10.30 -4.44
N ALA A 159 -20.57 -9.74 -3.46
CA ALA A 159 -20.06 -8.68 -2.58
C ALA A 159 -18.86 -9.14 -1.76
N LYS A 160 -18.91 -10.34 -1.14
CA LYS A 160 -17.77 -10.92 -0.41
C LYS A 160 -16.56 -11.10 -1.34
N ASN A 161 -16.78 -11.63 -2.54
CA ASN A 161 -15.71 -11.80 -3.52
C ASN A 161 -15.09 -10.46 -3.93
N TRP A 162 -15.92 -9.45 -4.20
CA TRP A 162 -15.43 -8.10 -4.52
C TRP A 162 -14.64 -7.47 -3.36
N VAL A 163 -15.14 -7.54 -2.12
CA VAL A 163 -14.42 -7.02 -0.94
C VAL A 163 -13.11 -7.81 -0.71
N SER A 164 -13.06 -9.09 -1.06
CA SER A 164 -11.81 -9.83 -1.05
C SER A 164 -10.86 -9.41 -2.18
N GLU A 165 -11.35 -9.18 -3.40
CA GLU A 165 -10.44 -9.02 -4.54
C GLU A 165 -10.07 -7.55 -4.83
N HIS A 166 -10.82 -6.58 -4.27
CA HIS A 166 -10.57 -5.16 -4.53
C HIS A 166 -9.18 -4.72 -4.03
N ARG A 167 -8.45 -4.01 -4.89
CA ARG A 167 -7.13 -3.48 -4.56
C ARG A 167 -7.26 -2.06 -4.01
N CYS A 168 -7.10 -1.90 -2.69
CA CYS A 168 -7.06 -0.59 -2.03
C CYS A 168 -5.98 0.34 -2.63
N ASP A 169 -4.87 -0.24 -3.12
CA ASP A 169 -3.69 0.50 -3.59
C ASP A 169 -3.67 0.83 -5.09
N ALA A 170 -4.58 0.26 -5.90
CA ALA A 170 -4.50 0.35 -7.37
C ALA A 170 -4.59 1.79 -7.90
N GLN A 171 -5.26 2.70 -7.18
CA GLN A 171 -5.48 4.08 -7.63
C GLN A 171 -4.28 5.01 -7.37
N LYS A 172 -3.35 4.67 -6.47
CA LYS A 172 -2.15 5.51 -6.20
C LYS A 172 -1.00 5.26 -7.18
N GLY A 173 -0.95 4.08 -7.81
CA GLY A 173 0.09 3.71 -8.77
C GLY A 173 -0.05 4.40 -10.14
N THR A 174 -1.27 4.71 -10.56
CA THR A 174 -1.56 5.38 -11.84
C THR A 174 -1.15 6.85 -11.82
N THR A 175 -1.28 7.54 -10.68
CA THR A 175 -0.84 8.93 -10.49
C THR A 175 0.68 9.07 -10.54
N LYS A 176 1.43 8.11 -9.99
CA LYS A 176 2.90 8.11 -10.10
C LYS A 176 3.39 7.85 -11.52
N LYS A 177 2.80 6.89 -12.24
CA LYS A 177 3.18 6.61 -13.64
C LYS A 177 2.85 7.80 -14.57
N SER A 178 1.70 8.44 -14.41
CA SER A 178 1.34 9.63 -15.20
C SER A 178 2.23 10.84 -14.89
N ALA A 179 2.60 11.07 -13.63
CA ALA A 179 3.56 12.12 -13.26
C ALA A 179 4.98 11.86 -13.84
N LEU A 180 5.43 10.61 -13.84
CA LEU A 180 6.73 10.21 -14.44
C LEU A 180 6.74 10.35 -15.97
N LEU A 181 5.65 9.97 -16.64
CA LEU A 181 5.51 10.11 -18.09
C LEU A 181 5.44 11.59 -18.50
N LYS A 182 4.76 12.45 -17.73
CA LYS A 182 4.69 13.90 -18.00
C LYS A 182 6.05 14.59 -17.80
N ARG A 183 6.86 14.14 -16.84
CA ARG A 183 8.20 14.71 -16.59
C ARG A 183 9.21 14.35 -17.69
N LYS A 184 9.11 13.15 -18.29
CA LYS A 184 9.92 12.76 -19.45
C LYS A 184 9.53 13.53 -20.72
N ALA A 185 8.24 13.80 -20.94
CA ALA A 185 7.78 14.55 -22.11
C ALA A 185 8.22 16.03 -22.11
N ASN A 186 8.35 16.64 -20.92
CA ASN A 186 8.75 18.05 -20.79
C ASN A 186 10.27 18.29 -20.84
N GLN A 187 11.10 17.24 -20.84
CA GLN A 187 12.56 17.35 -20.93
C GLN A 187 13.11 17.09 -22.35
N GLY A 188 12.27 16.63 -23.29
CA GLY A 188 12.66 16.34 -24.67
C GLY A 188 12.50 17.50 -25.66
N GLY A 189 12.06 18.68 -25.21
CA GLY A 189 11.72 19.82 -26.09
C GLY A 189 12.56 21.09 -25.89
N GLN A 190 13.73 21.01 -25.26
CA GLN A 190 14.63 22.17 -25.04
C GLN A 190 16.00 22.05 -25.75
N HIS A 191 16.15 21.09 -26.66
CA HIS A 191 17.35 20.94 -27.49
C HIS A 191 16.96 20.72 -28.95
N GLU A 192 16.35 21.73 -29.57
CA GLU A 192 16.41 21.94 -31.03
C GLU A 192 16.62 23.43 -31.31
#